data_AF-A0A4Q4VA73-F1
#
_entry.id   AF-A0A4Q4VA73-F1
#
_cell.length_a   1.000
_cell.length_b   1.000
_cell.length_c   1.000
_cell.angle_alpha   90.00
_cell.angle_beta   90.00
_cell.angle_gamma   90.00
#
_symmetry.space_group_name_H-M   'P 1'
#
loop_
_entity.id
_entity.type
_entity.pdbx_description
1 polymer ?
#
loop_
_entity_poly.entity_id
_entity_poly.type
_entity_poly.pdbx_seq_one_letter_code
_entity_poly.pdbx_strand_id
1 'polypeptide(L)'
;MGTDLKAVENPSHFEYVARNAIPVSKTEAIERGGADHVRGRNRPRVPGARLASPPEHEKVPLENMPDMMGFLPLPSDPEFPAQCLGLQMLPDQGPRLLCKGIDGRWTNSYFDPISHKLARSRLPLPLEQRPDTWARWRVLVSLDYWITLWFKFGAPFVHNYTRQGQVLAEQFTEETRATVEQVTGQADPNRRDRESILTDTYGFERMVAVGAPQGDDVTAASWCF
;
A
#
# COMPACT_ATOMS: atom_id res chain seq x y z
N MET A 1 -20.65 25.40 6.55
CA MET A 1 -20.91 24.42 7.62
C MET A 1 -19.77 23.43 7.55
N GLY A 2 -18.86 23.42 8.51
CA GLY A 2 -17.76 22.44 8.50
C GLY A 2 -18.35 21.07 8.79
N THR A 3 -18.33 20.17 7.81
CA THR A 3 -18.62 18.76 8.05
C THR A 3 -17.62 18.27 9.09
N ASP A 4 -18.09 17.74 10.23
CA ASP A 4 -17.20 17.11 11.20
C ASP A 4 -16.61 15.85 10.54
N LEU A 5 -15.36 15.96 10.07
CA LEU A 5 -14.64 14.86 9.42
C LEU A 5 -14.64 13.60 10.31
N LYS A 6 -14.66 13.76 11.65
CA LYS A 6 -14.76 12.65 12.60
C LYS A 6 -16.10 11.90 12.53
N ALA A 7 -17.18 12.55 12.10
CA ALA A 7 -18.49 11.91 11.98
C ALA A 7 -18.60 11.01 10.74
N VAL A 8 -17.75 11.24 9.73
CA VAL A 8 -17.70 10.45 8.49
C VAL A 8 -16.63 9.34 8.59
N GLU A 9 -15.59 9.57 9.38
CA GLU A 9 -14.48 8.64 9.64
C GLU A 9 -14.77 7.72 10.83
N ASN A 10 -15.59 6.70 10.60
CA ASN A 10 -15.91 5.65 11.58
C ASN A 10 -14.95 4.44 11.43
N PRO A 11 -14.44 3.84 12.52
CA PRO A 11 -13.65 2.60 12.50
C PRO A 11 -14.14 1.52 11.54
N SER A 12 -15.46 1.31 11.46
CA SER A 12 -16.08 0.33 10.56
C SER A 12 -15.84 0.62 9.07
N HIS A 13 -15.69 1.90 8.70
CA HIS A 13 -15.34 2.29 7.33
C HIS A 13 -13.89 1.92 7.00
N PHE A 14 -12.95 2.16 7.91
CA PHE A 14 -11.55 1.80 7.70
C PHE A 14 -11.36 0.30 7.59
N GLU A 15 -12.03 -0.47 8.45
CA GLU A 15 -12.02 -1.93 8.35
C GLU A 15 -12.60 -2.42 7.02
N TYR A 16 -13.70 -1.83 6.57
CA TYR A 16 -14.27 -2.14 5.27
C TYR A 16 -13.27 -1.87 4.14
N VAL A 17 -12.63 -0.70 4.15
CA VAL A 17 -11.61 -0.34 3.14
C VAL A 17 -10.44 -1.31 3.19
N ALA A 18 -9.88 -1.60 4.37
CA ALA A 18 -8.76 -2.52 4.54
C ALA A 18 -9.09 -3.93 4.04
N ARG A 19 -10.27 -4.46 4.36
CA ARG A 19 -10.73 -5.78 3.93
C ARG A 19 -10.87 -5.86 2.41
N ASN A 20 -11.35 -4.80 1.76
CA ASN A 20 -11.57 -4.78 0.31
C ASN A 20 -10.32 -4.35 -0.48
N ALA A 21 -9.31 -3.80 0.20
CA ALA A 21 -8.04 -3.38 -0.41
C ALA A 21 -7.20 -4.56 -0.90
N ILE A 22 -7.29 -5.70 -0.21
CA ILE A 22 -6.48 -6.89 -0.45
C ILE A 22 -7.45 -8.05 -0.74
N PRO A 23 -7.78 -8.30 -2.02
CA PRO A 23 -8.81 -9.27 -2.42
C PRO A 23 -8.27 -10.72 -2.42
N VAL A 24 -7.36 -11.06 -1.52
CA VAL A 24 -6.71 -12.37 -1.48
C VAL A 24 -6.94 -13.03 -0.12
N SER A 25 -6.83 -14.35 -0.09
CA SER A 25 -6.96 -15.12 1.15
C SER A 25 -5.95 -14.65 2.19
N LYS A 26 -6.41 -14.47 3.43
CA LYS A 26 -5.54 -14.11 4.55
C LYS A 26 -4.59 -15.23 4.94
N THR A 27 -4.99 -16.48 4.73
CA THR A 27 -4.33 -17.64 5.32
C THR A 27 -3.84 -18.63 4.29
N GLU A 28 -4.47 -18.69 3.12
CA GLU A 28 -4.03 -19.58 2.04
C GLU A 28 -2.93 -18.92 1.22
N ALA A 29 -2.12 -19.74 0.56
CA ALA A 29 -1.19 -19.26 -0.45
C ALA A 29 -1.95 -18.63 -1.62
N ILE A 30 -1.37 -17.61 -2.25
CA ILE A 30 -2.00 -17.00 -3.42
C ILE A 30 -1.75 -17.95 -4.61
N GLU A 31 -2.75 -18.76 -4.97
CA GLU A 31 -2.73 -19.56 -6.19
C GLU A 31 -2.68 -18.63 -7.42
N ARG A 32 -1.54 -18.57 -8.12
CA ARG A 32 -1.40 -17.73 -9.32
C ARG A 32 -1.90 -18.47 -10.56
N GLY A 33 -3.22 -18.67 -10.62
CA GLY A 33 -3.93 -18.94 -11.88
C GLY A 33 -3.99 -17.67 -12.75
N GLY A 34 -2.88 -17.36 -13.42
CA GLY A 34 -2.77 -16.26 -14.40
C GLY A 34 -2.44 -14.88 -13.80
N ALA A 35 -1.54 -14.15 -14.48
CA ALA A 35 -1.02 -12.83 -14.08
C ALA A 35 -2.06 -11.71 -13.90
N ASP A 36 -3.34 -11.99 -14.19
CA ASP A 36 -4.44 -11.03 -14.16
C ASP A 36 -5.00 -10.77 -12.76
N HIS A 37 -4.82 -11.68 -11.81
CA HIS A 37 -5.37 -11.55 -10.45
C HIS A 37 -4.67 -10.45 -9.64
N VAL A 38 -3.33 -10.39 -9.68
CA VAL A 38 -2.53 -9.40 -8.94
C VAL A 38 -2.70 -7.99 -9.53
N ARG A 39 -2.92 -7.87 -10.84
CA ARG A 39 -3.09 -6.59 -11.53
C ARG A 39 -4.53 -6.09 -11.56
N GLY A 40 -5.47 -6.84 -10.98
CA GLY A 40 -6.90 -6.53 -11.04
C GLY A 40 -7.45 -6.48 -12.47
N ARG A 41 -6.79 -7.12 -13.45
CA ARG A 41 -7.22 -7.10 -14.86
C ARG A 41 -8.50 -7.90 -15.10
N ASN A 42 -8.75 -8.92 -14.27
CA ASN A 42 -9.97 -9.73 -14.31
C ASN A 42 -11.02 -9.33 -13.27
N ARG A 43 -10.87 -8.19 -12.58
CA ARG A 43 -11.99 -7.66 -11.82
C ARG A 43 -13.04 -7.17 -12.83
N PRO A 44 -14.34 -7.46 -12.64
CA PRO A 44 -15.37 -6.78 -13.39
C PRO A 44 -15.06 -5.29 -13.34
N ARG A 45 -15.12 -4.60 -14.48
CA ARG A 45 -15.13 -3.13 -14.46
C ARG A 45 -16.37 -2.75 -13.66
N VAL A 46 -16.21 -2.57 -12.35
CA VAL A 46 -17.18 -1.86 -11.54
C VAL A 46 -17.33 -0.53 -12.27
N PRO A 47 -18.56 -0.10 -12.63
CA PRO A 47 -18.77 1.23 -13.16
C PRO A 47 -18.17 2.19 -12.13
N GLY A 48 -16.94 2.63 -12.39
CA GLY A 48 -16.18 3.35 -11.38
C GLY A 48 -16.97 4.60 -11.09
N ALA A 49 -17.34 4.81 -9.83
CA ALA A 49 -17.79 6.11 -9.37
C ALA A 49 -16.63 7.08 -9.67
N ARG A 50 -16.69 7.73 -10.82
CA ARG A 50 -15.76 8.79 -11.18
C ARG A 50 -16.35 10.06 -10.64
N LEU A 51 -15.53 10.83 -9.96
CA LEU A 51 -15.94 12.18 -9.60
C LEU A 51 -16.18 12.95 -10.92
N ALA A 52 -17.42 13.42 -11.12
CA ALA A 52 -17.79 14.16 -12.32
C ALA A 52 -17.08 15.53 -12.39
N SER A 53 -16.71 16.05 -11.23
CA SER A 53 -15.96 17.29 -11.04
C SER A 53 -15.01 17.10 -9.85
N PRO A 54 -13.94 17.91 -9.76
CA PRO A 54 -13.11 17.87 -8.58
C PRO A 54 -13.87 18.25 -7.31
N PRO A 55 -13.41 17.84 -6.12
CA PRO A 55 -13.94 18.34 -4.85
C PRO A 55 -13.48 19.80 -4.68
N GLU A 56 -14.13 20.74 -5.37
CA GLU A 56 -13.73 22.15 -5.39
C GLU A 56 -14.15 22.91 -4.13
N HIS A 57 -15.05 22.35 -3.31
CA HIS A 57 -15.72 23.10 -2.26
C HIS A 57 -14.97 23.12 -0.91
N GLU A 58 -14.04 22.20 -0.66
CA GLU A 58 -13.40 22.06 0.66
C GLU A 58 -11.96 21.53 0.54
N LYS A 59 -11.10 22.23 -0.21
CA LYS A 59 -9.66 21.98 -0.06
C LYS A 59 -9.23 22.47 1.31
N VAL A 60 -9.04 21.56 2.25
CA VAL A 60 -8.28 21.84 3.46
C VAL A 60 -6.81 21.98 3.05
N PRO A 61 -6.16 23.14 3.27
CA PRO A 61 -4.74 23.29 3.02
C PRO A 61 -3.93 22.24 3.78
N LEU A 62 -2.82 21.77 3.22
CA LEU A 62 -2.06 20.65 3.81
C LEU A 62 -1.57 20.97 5.23
N GLU A 63 -1.22 22.23 5.47
CA GLU A 63 -0.84 22.79 6.77
C GLU A 63 -1.95 22.73 7.81
N ASN A 64 -3.22 22.74 7.37
CA ASN A 64 -4.40 22.69 8.21
C ASN A 64 -4.97 21.26 8.33
N MET A 65 -4.35 20.28 7.66
CA MET A 65 -4.80 18.90 7.72
C MET A 65 -4.55 18.33 9.12
N PRO A 66 -5.58 17.83 9.82
CA PRO A 66 -5.43 17.28 11.17
C PRO A 66 -4.43 16.12 11.17
N ASP A 67 -3.90 15.82 12.35
CA ASP A 67 -3.13 14.59 12.53
C ASP A 67 -4.07 13.39 12.35
N MET A 68 -3.89 12.70 11.23
CA MET A 68 -4.73 11.57 10.85
C MET A 68 -4.56 10.37 11.79
N MET A 69 -3.46 10.28 12.55
CA MET A 69 -3.31 9.25 13.58
C MET A 69 -4.33 9.41 14.71
N GLY A 70 -4.87 10.61 14.91
CA GLY A 70 -5.91 10.88 15.90
C GLY A 70 -7.28 10.29 15.56
N PHE A 71 -7.47 9.72 14.37
CA PHE A 71 -8.67 8.99 13.97
C PHE A 71 -8.55 7.48 14.24
N LEU A 72 -7.37 7.00 14.62
CA LEU A 72 -7.09 5.59 14.88
C LEU A 72 -7.15 5.28 16.37
N PRO A 73 -7.38 4.01 16.76
CA PRO A 73 -7.17 3.57 18.13
C PRO A 73 -5.69 3.70 18.53
N LEU A 74 -5.39 3.46 19.80
CA LEU A 74 -4.00 3.51 20.28
C LEU A 74 -3.12 2.51 19.52
N PRO A 75 -1.84 2.81 19.26
CA PRO A 75 -0.94 1.87 18.57
C PRO A 75 -0.82 0.50 19.25
N SER A 76 -1.03 0.40 20.56
CA SER A 76 -1.05 -0.89 21.27
C SER A 76 -2.28 -1.75 20.99
N ASP A 77 -3.34 -1.16 20.45
CA ASP A 77 -4.60 -1.84 20.19
C ASP A 77 -4.46 -2.89 19.07
N PRO A 78 -5.07 -4.09 19.22
CA PRO A 78 -5.08 -5.10 18.16
C PRO A 78 -5.76 -4.67 16.85
N GLU A 79 -6.72 -3.73 16.89
CA GLU A 79 -7.44 -3.23 15.71
C GLU A 79 -6.64 -2.17 14.94
N PHE A 80 -5.66 -1.55 15.58
CA PHE A 80 -4.85 -0.46 15.02
C PHE A 80 -4.23 -0.79 13.65
N PRO A 81 -3.57 -1.95 13.42
CA PRO A 81 -2.95 -2.23 12.13
C PRO A 81 -3.94 -2.26 10.97
N ALA A 82 -5.12 -2.88 11.16
CA ALA A 82 -6.13 -2.98 10.12
C ALA A 82 -6.80 -1.64 9.83
N GLN A 83 -7.15 -0.86 10.86
CA GLN A 83 -7.72 0.47 10.69
C GLN A 83 -6.71 1.45 10.09
N CYS A 84 -5.44 1.37 10.49
CA CYS A 84 -4.36 2.17 9.90
C CYS A 84 -4.20 1.88 8.40
N LEU A 85 -4.26 0.61 7.99
CA LEU A 85 -4.27 0.25 6.57
C LEU A 85 -5.48 0.87 5.85
N GLY A 86 -6.68 0.75 6.43
CA GLY A 86 -7.90 1.32 5.87
C GLY A 86 -7.79 2.82 5.66
N LEU A 87 -7.33 3.54 6.68
CA LEU A 87 -7.11 4.98 6.63
C LEU A 87 -6.04 5.36 5.61
N GLN A 88 -4.95 4.60 5.47
CA GLN A 88 -3.89 4.85 4.48
C GLN A 88 -4.39 4.68 3.03
N MET A 89 -5.26 3.71 2.80
CA MET A 89 -5.81 3.41 1.48
C MET A 89 -6.71 4.53 0.95
N LEU A 90 -7.36 5.29 1.83
CA LEU A 90 -8.26 6.39 1.46
C LEU A 90 -7.53 7.49 0.67
N PRO A 91 -6.49 8.17 1.20
CA PRO A 91 -5.76 9.20 0.46
C PRO A 91 -4.79 8.62 -0.58
N ASP A 92 -4.32 7.37 -0.44
CA ASP A 92 -3.39 6.79 -1.42
C ASP A 92 -4.12 6.22 -2.64
N GLN A 93 -5.02 5.26 -2.45
CA GLN A 93 -5.59 4.48 -3.55
C GLN A 93 -6.95 5.02 -3.99
N GLY A 94 -7.72 5.63 -3.07
CA GLY A 94 -9.01 6.24 -3.37
C GLY A 94 -8.94 7.22 -4.56
N PRO A 95 -8.09 8.27 -4.53
CA PRO A 95 -7.94 9.22 -5.62
C PRO A 95 -7.49 8.59 -6.94
N ARG A 96 -6.62 7.57 -6.89
CA ARG A 96 -6.18 6.85 -8.09
C ARG A 96 -7.33 6.13 -8.80
N LEU A 97 -8.38 5.75 -8.07
CA LEU A 97 -9.59 5.16 -8.61
C LEU A 97 -10.64 6.22 -8.99
N LEU A 98 -10.90 7.17 -8.09
CA LEU A 98 -12.02 8.12 -8.17
C LEU A 98 -11.72 9.33 -9.06
N CYS A 99 -10.46 9.77 -9.13
CA CYS A 99 -10.02 10.92 -9.92
C CYS A 99 -9.50 10.52 -11.31
N LYS A 100 -9.72 9.27 -11.74
CA LYS A 100 -9.29 8.80 -13.06
C LYS A 100 -10.00 9.57 -14.18
N GLY A 101 -9.21 10.28 -14.99
CA GLY A 101 -9.72 11.15 -16.07
C GLY A 101 -9.98 12.59 -15.63
N ILE A 102 -9.67 12.93 -14.38
CA ILE A 102 -9.57 14.31 -13.88
C ILE A 102 -8.09 14.71 -13.90
N ASP A 103 -7.82 16.01 -13.79
CA ASP A 103 -6.47 16.55 -13.63
C ASP A 103 -5.68 15.80 -12.54
N GLY A 104 -4.50 15.29 -12.93
CA GLY A 104 -3.62 14.51 -12.04
C GLY A 104 -3.14 15.27 -10.81
N ARG A 105 -3.24 16.60 -10.77
CA ARG A 105 -2.91 17.42 -9.58
C ARG A 105 -3.69 17.01 -8.34
N TRP A 106 -4.89 16.44 -8.50
CA TRP A 106 -5.68 15.98 -7.35
C TRP A 106 -5.03 14.79 -6.69
N THR A 107 -4.64 13.78 -7.47
CA THR A 107 -3.88 12.64 -6.95
C THR A 107 -2.49 13.09 -6.49
N ASN A 108 -1.70 13.67 -7.40
CA ASN A 108 -0.26 13.81 -7.21
C ASN A 108 0.13 15.01 -6.34
N SER A 109 -0.67 16.09 -6.33
CA SER A 109 -0.33 17.33 -5.62
C SER A 109 -1.18 17.59 -4.38
N TYR A 110 -2.37 16.98 -4.28
CA TYR A 110 -3.23 17.14 -3.11
C TYR A 110 -3.23 15.90 -2.20
N PHE A 111 -3.61 14.73 -2.72
CA PHE A 111 -3.76 13.54 -1.90
C PHE A 111 -2.43 12.82 -1.59
N ASP A 112 -1.48 12.78 -2.52
CA ASP A 112 -0.18 12.13 -2.30
C ASP A 112 0.60 12.75 -1.11
N PRO A 113 0.67 14.08 -0.94
CA PRO A 113 1.27 14.67 0.26
C PRO A 113 0.57 14.29 1.57
N ILE A 114 -0.76 14.19 1.56
CA ILE A 114 -1.55 13.76 2.72
C ILE A 114 -1.24 12.29 3.06
N SER A 115 -1.30 11.42 2.04
CA SER A 115 -0.98 10.00 2.12
C SER A 115 0.44 9.79 2.67
N HIS A 116 1.42 10.56 2.20
CA HIS A 116 2.80 10.48 2.65
C HIS A 116 2.99 11.00 4.09
N LYS A 117 2.29 12.07 4.49
CA LYS A 117 2.31 12.57 5.89
C LYS A 117 1.83 11.49 6.86
N LEU A 118 0.73 10.81 6.53
CA LEU A 118 0.21 9.67 7.32
C LEU A 118 1.17 8.47 7.31
N ALA A 119 1.74 8.12 6.15
CA ALA A 119 2.68 7.00 6.08
C ALA A 119 3.91 7.22 6.97
N ARG A 120 4.36 8.48 7.12
CA ARG A 120 5.50 8.86 7.97
C ARG A 120 5.17 8.92 9.45
N SER A 121 3.95 9.26 9.85
CA SER A 121 3.59 9.46 11.27
C SER A 121 3.69 8.19 12.11
N ARG A 122 3.63 7.01 11.49
CA ARG A 122 3.82 5.71 12.13
C ARG A 122 5.28 5.26 12.24
N LEU A 123 6.23 5.85 11.51
CA LEU A 123 7.63 5.44 11.54
C LEU A 123 8.31 5.62 12.92
N PRO A 124 7.97 6.65 13.71
CA PRO A 124 8.48 6.80 15.07
C PRO A 124 7.91 5.81 16.10
N LEU A 125 6.89 5.02 15.74
CA LEU A 125 6.34 4.02 16.66
C LEU A 125 7.38 2.93 16.95
N PRO A 126 7.37 2.36 18.17
CA PRO A 126 8.13 1.13 18.45
C PRO A 126 7.84 0.05 17.41
N LEU A 127 8.85 -0.77 17.07
CA LEU A 127 8.75 -1.77 16.01
C LEU A 127 7.58 -2.75 16.24
N GLU A 128 7.31 -3.06 17.50
CA GLU A 128 6.24 -3.95 17.96
C GLU A 128 4.86 -3.30 17.81
N GLN A 129 4.79 -1.97 17.67
CA GLN A 129 3.56 -1.21 17.51
C GLN A 129 3.33 -0.75 16.06
N ARG A 130 4.39 -0.68 15.25
CA ARG A 130 4.28 -0.32 13.82
C ARG A 130 3.28 -1.22 13.09
N PRO A 131 2.31 -0.66 12.35
CA PRO A 131 1.20 -1.43 11.78
C PRO A 131 1.60 -2.29 10.60
N ASP A 132 2.80 -2.09 10.05
CA ASP A 132 3.30 -2.73 8.84
C ASP A 132 4.19 -3.95 9.12
N THR A 133 4.77 -4.09 10.31
CA THR A 133 5.83 -5.09 10.56
C THR A 133 5.34 -6.54 10.50
N TRP A 134 6.16 -7.44 9.96
CA TRP A 134 5.80 -8.86 9.90
C TRP A 134 5.48 -9.46 11.28
N ALA A 135 6.19 -9.02 12.32
CA ALA A 135 5.94 -9.45 13.70
C ALA A 135 4.48 -9.26 14.16
N ARG A 136 3.80 -8.20 13.69
CA ARG A 136 2.39 -7.90 14.00
C ARG A 136 1.40 -8.80 13.28
N TRP A 137 1.79 -9.31 12.11
CA TRP A 137 0.88 -10.02 11.21
C TRP A 137 1.10 -11.53 11.18
N ARG A 138 2.30 -12.01 11.49
CA ARG A 138 2.74 -13.40 11.25
C ARG A 138 1.91 -14.52 11.89
N VAL A 139 1.15 -14.21 12.94
CA VAL A 139 0.26 -15.18 13.61
C VAL A 139 -1.17 -15.15 13.07
N LEU A 140 -1.50 -14.15 12.24
CA LEU A 140 -2.86 -13.88 11.74
C LEU A 140 -3.01 -14.12 10.23
N VAL A 141 -1.91 -13.99 9.47
CA VAL A 141 -1.95 -14.04 8.01
C VAL A 141 -0.75 -14.79 7.43
N SER A 142 -0.90 -15.27 6.20
CA SER A 142 0.17 -15.86 5.40
C SER A 142 1.20 -14.80 4.98
N LEU A 143 2.41 -15.25 4.64
CA LEU A 143 3.47 -14.36 4.14
C LEU A 143 3.01 -13.62 2.87
N ASP A 144 2.36 -14.31 1.94
CA ASP A 144 1.83 -13.74 0.69
C ASP A 144 0.82 -12.60 0.93
N TYR A 145 -0.09 -12.79 1.89
CA TYR A 145 -1.02 -11.73 2.29
C TYR A 145 -0.27 -10.54 2.89
N TRP A 146 0.70 -10.80 3.78
CA TRP A 146 1.50 -9.75 4.38
C TRP A 146 2.32 -8.97 3.35
N ILE A 147 2.93 -9.61 2.35
CA ILE A 147 3.64 -8.91 1.27
C ILE A 147 2.69 -7.95 0.53
N THR A 148 1.47 -8.39 0.25
CA THR A 148 0.46 -7.54 -0.41
C THR A 148 0.06 -6.35 0.47
N LEU A 149 -0.09 -6.57 1.77
CA LEU A 149 -0.36 -5.54 2.76
C LEU A 149 0.81 -4.54 2.90
N TRP A 150 2.03 -5.07 2.96
CA TRP A 150 3.27 -4.31 3.03
C TRP A 150 3.41 -3.39 1.83
N PHE A 151 3.13 -3.90 0.62
CA PHE A 151 3.09 -3.11 -0.59
C PHE A 151 2.13 -1.92 -0.49
N LYS A 152 0.91 -2.12 0.07
CA LYS A 152 -0.05 -1.02 0.27
C LYS A 152 0.46 0.02 1.26
N PHE A 153 1.17 -0.41 2.30
CA PHE A 153 1.79 0.50 3.24
C PHE A 153 3.03 1.21 2.68
N GLY A 154 3.80 0.58 1.78
CA GLY A 154 4.96 1.17 1.14
C GLY A 154 4.61 2.14 -0.01
N ALA A 155 3.45 1.93 -0.66
CA ALA A 155 3.03 2.68 -1.84
C ALA A 155 3.11 4.23 -1.69
N PRO A 156 2.69 4.85 -0.57
CA PRO A 156 2.81 6.29 -0.37
C PRO A 156 4.25 6.83 -0.50
N PHE A 157 5.27 6.04 -0.14
CA PHE A 157 6.67 6.43 -0.27
C PHE A 157 7.14 6.41 -1.72
N VAL A 158 6.67 5.43 -2.50
CA VAL A 158 6.95 5.31 -3.95
C VAL A 158 6.25 6.41 -4.74
N HIS A 159 4.98 6.66 -4.41
CA HIS A 159 4.17 7.68 -5.05
C HIS A 159 4.66 9.11 -4.78
N ASN A 160 5.35 9.30 -3.65
CA ASN A 160 5.89 10.59 -3.30
C ASN A 160 7.24 10.83 -4.02
N TYR A 161 7.26 11.77 -4.96
CA TYR A 161 8.44 12.12 -5.77
C TYR A 161 9.55 12.87 -5.00
N THR A 162 9.54 12.86 -3.67
CA THR A 162 10.64 13.47 -2.89
C THR A 162 11.78 12.47 -2.70
N ARG A 163 13.02 12.97 -2.66
CA ARG A 163 14.19 12.17 -2.35
C ARG A 163 14.03 11.36 -1.06
N GLN A 164 13.46 11.98 -0.02
CA GLN A 164 13.22 11.30 1.25
C GLN A 164 12.22 10.14 1.11
N GLY A 165 11.13 10.34 0.36
CA GLY A 165 10.16 9.29 0.06
C GLY A 165 10.82 8.10 -0.65
N GLN A 166 11.66 8.37 -1.66
CA GLN A 166 12.36 7.31 -2.39
C GLN A 166 13.36 6.52 -1.51
N VAL A 167 14.09 7.19 -0.60
CA VAL A 167 14.95 6.50 0.39
C VAL A 167 14.13 5.58 1.29
N LEU A 168 12.96 6.03 1.75
CA LEU A 168 12.06 5.21 2.57
C LEU A 168 11.49 4.03 1.76
N ALA A 169 11.15 4.24 0.48
CA ALA A 169 10.67 3.17 -0.40
C ALA A 169 11.74 2.09 -0.63
N GLU A 170 13.00 2.47 -0.80
CA GLU A 170 14.13 1.53 -0.88
C GLU A 170 14.29 0.73 0.42
N GLN A 171 14.21 1.39 1.57
CA GLN A 171 14.25 0.73 2.88
C GLN A 171 13.10 -0.28 3.05
N PHE A 172 11.87 0.11 2.70
CA PHE A 172 10.71 -0.77 2.70
C PHE A 172 10.92 -2.00 1.82
N THR A 173 11.55 -1.82 0.66
CA THR A 173 11.86 -2.92 -0.27
C THR A 173 12.90 -3.87 0.31
N GLU A 174 13.98 -3.35 0.92
CA GLU A 174 14.99 -4.19 1.57
C GLU A 174 14.42 -4.93 2.80
N GLU A 175 13.58 -4.30 3.60
CA GLU A 175 12.92 -4.95 4.74
C GLU A 175 12.00 -6.09 4.27
N THR A 176 11.30 -5.91 3.15
CA THR A 176 10.50 -6.99 2.52
C THR A 176 11.40 -8.15 2.16
N ARG A 177 12.47 -7.88 1.39
CA ARG A 177 13.43 -8.87 0.94
C ARG A 177 14.00 -9.65 2.12
N ALA A 178 14.57 -8.96 3.11
CA ALA A 178 15.15 -9.58 4.28
C ALA A 178 14.14 -10.46 5.04
N THR A 179 12.88 -10.01 5.15
CA THR A 179 11.82 -10.80 5.79
C THR A 179 11.50 -12.05 4.98
N VAL A 180 11.35 -11.95 3.66
CA VAL A 180 11.07 -13.10 2.79
C VAL A 180 12.24 -14.09 2.82
N GLU A 181 13.48 -13.62 2.71
CA GLU A 181 14.68 -14.45 2.83
C GLU A 181 14.71 -15.20 4.18
N GLN A 182 14.42 -14.49 5.28
CA GLN A 182 14.39 -15.07 6.62
C GLN A 182 13.29 -16.13 6.78
N VAL A 183 12.08 -15.89 6.27
CA VAL A 183 10.93 -16.79 6.46
C VAL A 183 11.01 -18.01 5.55
N THR A 184 11.51 -17.85 4.32
CA THR A 184 11.52 -18.91 3.31
C THR A 184 12.85 -19.67 3.25
N GLY A 185 13.93 -19.09 3.76
CA GLY A 185 15.29 -19.61 3.61
C GLY A 185 15.85 -19.46 2.19
N GLN A 186 15.14 -18.79 1.28
CA GLN A 186 15.56 -18.56 -0.09
C GLN A 186 16.18 -17.16 -0.22
N ALA A 187 17.41 -17.08 -0.72
CA ALA A 187 18.05 -15.79 -1.01
C ALA A 187 17.48 -15.18 -2.30
N ASP A 188 17.39 -13.85 -2.35
CA ASP A 188 17.03 -13.13 -3.57
C ASP A 188 18.09 -13.38 -4.67
N PRO A 189 17.75 -14.03 -5.80
CA PRO A 189 18.70 -14.28 -6.87
C PRO A 189 19.22 -12.99 -7.52
N ASN A 190 18.47 -11.89 -7.41
CA ASN A 190 18.80 -10.58 -7.97
C ASN A 190 19.65 -9.73 -7.03
N ARG A 191 20.02 -10.22 -5.83
CA ARG A 191 20.81 -9.46 -4.83
C ARG A 191 22.12 -8.94 -5.41
N ARG A 192 22.79 -9.74 -6.26
CA ARG A 192 24.04 -9.36 -6.94
C ARG A 192 23.86 -8.29 -8.02
N ASP A 193 22.65 -8.19 -8.56
CA ASP A 193 22.29 -7.33 -9.69
C ASP A 193 21.54 -6.06 -9.22
N ARG A 194 21.43 -5.84 -7.89
CA ARG A 194 20.66 -4.72 -7.30
C ARG A 194 21.04 -3.36 -7.90
N GLU A 195 22.33 -3.05 -8.00
CA GLU A 195 22.78 -1.75 -8.51
C GLU A 195 22.36 -1.54 -9.96
N SER A 196 22.51 -2.55 -10.82
CA SER A 196 22.13 -2.43 -12.23
C SER A 196 20.60 -2.26 -12.36
N ILE A 197 19.82 -3.03 -11.60
CA ILE A 197 18.35 -2.95 -11.59
C ILE A 197 17.87 -1.56 -11.17
N LEU A 198 18.45 -0.96 -10.13
CA LEU A 198 18.03 0.36 -9.64
C LEU A 198 18.40 1.51 -10.58
N THR A 199 19.39 1.32 -11.45
CA THR A 199 19.75 2.31 -12.48
C THR A 199 18.97 2.14 -13.78
N ASP A 200 18.20 1.07 -13.92
CA ASP A 200 17.46 0.74 -15.13
C ASP A 200 16.08 1.41 -15.16
N THR A 201 16.02 2.60 -15.74
CA THR A 201 14.78 3.39 -15.90
C THR A 201 13.62 2.61 -16.53
N TYR A 202 13.91 1.62 -17.37
CA TYR A 202 12.90 0.82 -18.08
C TYR A 202 12.77 -0.61 -17.54
N GLY A 203 13.52 -0.96 -16.48
CA GLY A 203 13.57 -2.31 -15.94
C GLY A 203 12.21 -2.78 -15.46
N PHE A 204 11.49 -1.90 -14.73
CA PHE A 204 10.13 -2.20 -14.27
C PHE A 204 9.16 -2.42 -15.43
N GLU A 205 9.18 -1.57 -16.46
CA GLU A 205 8.30 -1.73 -17.62
C GLU A 205 8.55 -3.04 -18.36
N ARG A 206 9.82 -3.42 -18.54
CA ARG A 206 10.20 -4.71 -19.14
C ARG A 206 9.73 -5.89 -18.31
N MET A 207 9.98 -5.88 -17.01
CA MET A 207 9.52 -6.91 -16.07
C MET A 207 7.98 -7.04 -16.09
N VAL A 208 7.29 -5.90 -16.12
CA VAL A 208 5.84 -5.80 -16.25
C VAL A 208 5.36 -6.39 -17.57
N ALA A 209 6.07 -6.18 -18.67
CA ALA A 209 5.74 -6.71 -19.99
C ALA A 209 5.92 -8.24 -20.07
N VAL A 210 6.97 -8.78 -19.43
CA VAL A 210 7.20 -10.23 -19.33
C VAL A 210 6.07 -10.91 -18.53
N GLY A 211 5.54 -10.24 -17.51
CA GLY A 211 4.46 -10.80 -16.69
C GLY A 211 4.97 -11.73 -15.60
N ALA A 212 4.06 -12.24 -14.76
CA ALA A 212 4.39 -13.13 -13.66
C ALA A 212 5.06 -14.43 -14.16
N PRO A 213 6.03 -15.04 -13.44
CA PRO A 213 6.49 -16.38 -13.69
C PRO A 213 5.27 -17.30 -13.57
N GLN A 214 5.29 -18.32 -14.40
CA GLN A 214 4.23 -19.30 -14.53
C GLN A 214 4.74 -20.63 -13.96
N GLY A 215 3.89 -21.36 -13.25
CA GLY A 215 4.24 -22.63 -12.63
C GLY A 215 3.42 -22.88 -11.36
N ASP A 216 3.19 -24.14 -11.04
CA ASP A 216 2.42 -24.56 -9.86
C ASP A 216 3.15 -24.27 -8.54
N ASP A 217 4.45 -24.01 -8.60
CA ASP A 217 5.34 -23.69 -7.49
C ASP A 217 5.59 -22.18 -7.31
N VAL A 218 5.00 -21.33 -8.15
CA VAL A 218 5.17 -19.88 -8.09
C VAL A 218 4.26 -19.26 -7.02
N THR A 219 4.86 -18.68 -5.98
CA THR A 219 4.15 -17.96 -4.91
C THR A 219 4.27 -16.44 -5.08
N ALA A 220 3.51 -15.65 -4.31
CA ALA A 220 3.75 -14.21 -4.31
C ALA A 220 5.12 -13.87 -3.70
N ALA A 221 5.53 -14.60 -2.67
CA ALA A 221 6.90 -14.54 -2.14
C ALA A 221 7.97 -14.79 -3.22
N SER A 222 7.82 -15.82 -4.08
CA SER A 222 8.82 -16.10 -5.12
C SER A 222 8.91 -15.05 -6.24
N TRP A 223 7.83 -14.28 -6.47
CA TRP A 223 7.78 -13.18 -7.45
C TRP A 223 8.18 -11.82 -6.88
N CYS A 224 7.96 -11.61 -5.59
CA CYS A 224 8.30 -10.35 -4.92
C CYS A 224 9.77 -10.29 -4.49
N PHE A 225 10.56 -11.31 -4.84
CA PHE A 225 12.02 -11.23 -4.98
C PHE A 225 12.42 -10.37 -6.20
#